data_AF-A0AAN8ID31-F1
#
_entry.id   AF-A0AAN8ID31-F1
#
_cell.length_a   1.000
_cell.length_b   1.000
_cell.length_c   1.000
_cell.angle_alpha   90.00
_cell.angle_beta   90.00
_cell.angle_gamma   90.00
#
_symmetry.space_group_name_H-M   'P 1'
#
loop_
_entity.id
_entity.type
_entity.pdbx_description
1 polymer ?
#
loop_
_entity_poly.entity_id
_entity_poly.type
_entity_poly.pdbx_seq_one_letter_code
_entity_poly.pdbx_strand_id
1 'polypeptide(L)'
;MGSAHLEKANVTVKNASGDCMKIRGRLKCTVEMKGIKSVGYAYVTPHDSLMGLEWIQNNEDMLHHMKMMVAEINTKSSSHVEEELKRKYPKVFSEGLGLCTKEKADLTLLPDAQPVFCRSRPVAYAARESIEIELDRLQEMGVITPVNHSEWAAPI
;
A
#
# COMPACT_ATOMS: atom_id res chain seq x y z
N MET A 1 35.52 -6.72 45.16
CA MET A 1 35.49 -5.81 44.00
C MET A 1 34.04 -5.54 43.66
N GLY A 2 33.54 -4.35 44.02
CA GLY A 2 32.11 -4.06 44.10
C GLY A 2 31.42 -4.01 42.74
N SER A 3 30.30 -4.70 42.61
CA SER A 3 29.37 -4.50 41.49
C SER A 3 28.76 -3.11 41.60
N ALA A 4 28.86 -2.30 40.54
CA ALA A 4 28.15 -1.02 40.48
C ALA A 4 26.65 -1.24 40.69
N HIS A 5 26.01 -0.42 41.52
CA HIS A 5 24.59 -0.50 41.77
C HIS A 5 23.82 -0.11 40.50
N LEU A 6 22.98 -1.02 40.01
CA LEU A 6 22.15 -0.78 38.82
C LEU A 6 20.77 -0.27 39.25
N GLU A 7 20.33 0.82 38.63
CA GLU A 7 18.96 1.28 38.76
C GLU A 7 18.01 0.35 37.98
N LYS A 8 16.79 0.19 38.49
CA LYS A 8 15.74 -0.56 37.78
C LYS A 8 15.35 0.18 36.49
N ALA A 9 15.40 -0.50 35.36
CA ALA A 9 14.96 0.03 34.07
C ALA A 9 13.58 -0.53 33.69
N ASN A 10 12.59 0.34 33.50
CA ASN A 10 11.26 -0.02 33.01
C ASN A 10 11.16 0.26 31.49
N VAL A 11 12.11 -0.26 30.71
CA VAL A 11 12.18 -0.03 29.26
C VAL A 11 12.18 -1.37 28.54
N THR A 12 11.31 -1.51 27.56
CA THR A 12 11.31 -2.66 26.65
C THR A 12 12.21 -2.36 25.47
N VAL A 13 13.32 -3.08 25.34
CA VAL A 13 14.25 -2.93 24.22
C VAL A 13 14.07 -4.11 23.27
N LYS A 14 13.98 -3.84 21.96
CA LYS A 14 13.89 -4.86 20.91
C LYS A 14 15.15 -4.83 20.05
N ASN A 15 15.59 -6.00 19.58
CA ASN A 15 16.67 -6.09 18.60
C ASN A 15 16.16 -5.76 17.18
N ALA A 16 17.05 -5.74 16.18
CA ALA A 16 16.69 -5.49 14.79
C ALA A 16 15.73 -6.52 14.19
N SER A 17 15.66 -7.73 14.77
CA SER A 17 14.72 -8.80 14.39
C SER A 17 13.34 -8.64 15.05
N GLY A 18 13.18 -7.71 15.98
CA GLY A 18 11.93 -7.46 16.71
C GLY A 18 11.78 -8.23 18.03
N ASP A 19 12.76 -9.06 18.40
CA ASP A 19 12.74 -9.84 19.63
C ASP A 19 13.05 -8.96 20.86
N CYS A 20 12.37 -9.24 21.97
CA CYS A 20 12.58 -8.54 23.22
C CYS A 20 13.90 -8.95 23.88
N MET A 21 14.73 -7.96 24.21
CA MET A 21 15.98 -8.15 24.94
C MET A 21 15.79 -7.99 26.45
N LYS A 22 16.42 -8.87 27.22
CA LYS A 22 16.39 -8.80 28.69
C LYS A 22 17.35 -7.72 29.20
N ILE A 23 16.81 -6.75 29.94
CA ILE A 23 17.58 -5.67 30.58
C ILE A 23 17.74 -6.01 32.08
N ARG A 24 18.98 -6.02 32.59
CA ARG A 24 19.27 -6.24 34.02
C ARG A 24 19.10 -4.97 34.86
N GLY A 25 19.31 -3.81 34.23
CA GLY A 25 19.18 -2.50 34.85
C GLY A 25 19.86 -1.44 33.98
N ARG A 26 19.91 -0.21 34.51
CA ARG A 26 20.62 0.90 33.88
C ARG A 26 21.64 1.51 34.84
N LEU A 27 22.69 2.08 34.27
CA LEU A 27 23.73 2.80 34.99
C LEU A 27 23.86 4.20 34.40
N LYS A 28 23.87 5.24 35.24
CA LYS A 28 24.21 6.59 34.79
C LYS A 28 25.72 6.72 34.68
N CYS A 29 26.21 7.04 33.48
CA CYS A 29 27.65 7.18 33.22
C CYS A 29 27.95 8.41 32.35
N THR A 30 29.16 8.93 32.51
CA THR A 30 29.74 9.91 31.59
C THR A 30 30.40 9.16 30.44
N VAL A 31 30.06 9.56 29.23
CA VAL A 31 30.53 8.94 27.98
C VAL A 31 31.25 10.02 27.19
N GLU A 32 32.39 9.66 26.62
CA GLU A 32 33.14 10.53 25.70
C GLU A 32 33.17 9.88 24.31
N MET A 33 32.61 10.57 23.32
CA MET A 33 32.59 10.12 21.92
C MET A 33 33.14 11.24 21.04
N LYS A 34 34.24 10.95 20.32
CA LYS A 34 34.93 11.94 19.46
C LYS A 34 35.21 13.28 20.18
N GLY A 35 35.61 13.22 21.46
CA GLY A 35 35.91 14.41 22.27
C GLY A 35 34.70 15.13 22.87
N ILE A 36 33.48 14.73 22.53
CA ILE A 36 32.26 15.26 23.15
C ILE A 36 31.91 14.40 24.37
N LYS A 37 31.87 15.03 25.54
CA LYS A 37 31.43 14.40 26.80
C LYS A 37 29.95 14.62 27.01
N SER A 38 29.22 13.53 27.21
CA SER A 38 27.80 13.56 27.57
C SER A 38 27.55 12.66 28.77
N VAL A 39 26.44 12.90 29.47
CA VAL A 39 26.01 12.05 30.58
C VAL A 39 24.71 11.39 30.16
N GLY A 40 24.62 10.08 30.33
CA GLY A 40 23.43 9.32 29.95
C GLY A 40 23.36 7.96 30.62
N TYR A 41 22.36 7.17 30.26
CA TYR A 41 22.17 5.83 30.80
C TYR A 41 22.73 4.75 29.88
N ALA A 42 23.57 3.87 30.43
CA ALA A 42 23.95 2.61 29.80
C ALA A 42 23.00 1.51 30.27
N TYR A 43 22.44 0.74 29.32
CA TYR A 43 21.53 -0.36 29.63
C TYR A 43 22.30 -1.68 29.63
N VAL A 44 22.29 -2.39 30.75
CA VAL A 44 23.06 -3.62 30.93
C VAL A 44 22.23 -4.82 30.50
N THR A 45 22.69 -5.57 29.49
CA THR A 45 22.10 -6.86 29.11
C THR A 45 22.99 -8.02 29.54
N PRO A 46 22.55 -9.29 29.43
CA PRO A 46 23.35 -10.45 29.83
C PRO A 46 24.65 -10.63 29.05
N HIS A 47 24.71 -10.20 27.79
CA HIS A 47 25.85 -10.46 26.90
C HIS A 47 26.59 -9.19 26.50
N ASP A 48 25.88 -8.07 26.28
CA ASP A 48 26.49 -6.80 25.90
C ASP A 48 25.83 -5.59 26.60
N SER A 49 26.59 -4.52 26.81
CA SER A 49 26.00 -3.24 27.23
C SER A 49 25.45 -2.53 26.00
N LEU A 50 24.17 -2.17 26.02
CA LEU A 50 23.55 -1.42 24.93
C LEU A 50 23.77 0.08 25.16
N MET A 51 24.36 0.72 24.15
CA MET A 51 24.42 2.18 24.07
C MET A 51 23.09 2.69 23.49
N GLY A 52 22.49 3.68 24.15
CA GLY A 52 21.23 4.25 23.72
C GLY A 52 21.38 5.19 22.51
N LEU A 53 20.33 5.29 21.70
CA LEU A 53 20.19 6.29 20.63
C LEU A 53 20.38 7.74 21.14
N GLU A 54 20.03 7.99 22.41
CA GLU A 54 20.19 9.30 23.06
C GLU A 54 21.62 9.84 22.98
N TRP A 55 22.63 8.95 23.06
CA TRP A 55 24.04 9.37 23.01
C TRP A 55 24.45 9.79 21.61
N ILE A 56 23.94 9.10 20.59
CA ILE A 56 24.13 9.42 19.18
C ILE A 56 23.42 10.74 18.84
N GLN A 57 22.20 10.96 19.37
CA GLN A 57 21.44 12.20 19.17
C GLN A 57 22.13 13.43 19.78
N ASN A 58 22.82 13.26 20.92
CA ASN A 58 23.54 14.34 21.60
C ASN A 58 24.91 14.66 20.99
N ASN A 59 25.34 13.95 19.94
CA ASN A 59 26.58 14.21 19.22
C ASN A 59 26.25 14.59 17.77
N GLU A 60 26.42 15.87 17.43
CA GLU A 60 26.04 16.41 16.12
C GLU A 60 26.73 15.70 14.96
N ASP A 61 28.03 15.37 15.11
CA ASP A 61 28.77 14.63 14.09
C ASP A 61 28.16 13.24 13.86
N MET A 62 27.88 12.51 14.94
CA MET A 62 27.30 11.17 14.83
C MET A 62 25.88 11.23 14.25
N LEU A 63 25.08 12.21 14.67
CA LEU A 63 23.75 12.45 14.12
C LEU A 63 23.80 12.78 12.63
N HIS A 64 24.77 13.60 12.19
CA HIS A 64 24.99 13.94 10.79
C HIS A 64 25.30 12.69 9.95
N HIS A 65 26.24 11.86 10.40
CA HIS A 65 26.58 10.62 9.68
C HIS A 65 25.38 9.67 9.64
N MET A 66 24.62 9.54 10.73
CA MET A 66 23.43 8.69 10.77
C MET A 66 22.35 9.18 9.79
N LYS A 67 22.12 10.50 9.68
CA LYS A 67 21.21 11.10 8.70
C LYS A 67 21.65 10.87 7.26
N MET A 68 22.95 10.81 7.00
CA MET A 68 23.50 10.54 5.66
C MET A 68 23.38 9.06 5.25
N MET A 69 23.44 8.14 6.21
CA MET A 69 23.43 6.69 5.94
C MET A 69 22.03 6.07 5.94
N VAL A 70 21.06 6.69 6.61
CA VAL A 70 19.70 6.15 6.76
C VAL A 70 18.72 6.99 5.95
N ALA A 71 18.03 6.35 5.01
CA ALA A 71 16.89 6.98 4.35
C ALA A 71 15.78 7.21 5.39
N GLU A 72 15.44 8.47 5.65
CA GLU A 72 14.34 8.81 6.53
C GLU A 72 13.01 8.32 5.93
N ILE A 73 12.40 7.31 6.55
CA ILE A 73 11.05 6.88 6.18
C ILE A 73 10.08 7.80 6.92
N ASN A 74 9.64 8.85 6.23
CA ASN A 74 8.60 9.72 6.74
C ASN A 74 7.24 9.02 6.59
N THR A 75 6.88 8.17 7.55
CA THR A 75 5.55 7.55 7.60
C THR A 75 4.54 8.62 7.98
N LYS A 76 3.99 9.32 6.98
CA LYS A 76 2.77 10.10 7.18
C LYS A 76 1.72 9.15 7.75
N SER A 77 1.15 9.45 8.91
CA SER A 77 0.05 8.67 9.48
C SER A 77 -1.06 8.58 8.42
N SER A 78 -1.30 7.38 7.91
CA SER A 78 -1.96 7.13 6.63
C SER A 78 -3.48 7.28 6.67
N SER A 79 -4.02 8.29 7.35
CA SER A 79 -5.46 8.49 7.41
C SER A 79 -6.03 9.13 6.14
N HIS A 80 -5.20 9.76 5.29
CA HIS A 80 -5.68 10.55 4.14
C HIS A 80 -5.12 10.11 2.77
N VAL A 81 -4.47 8.94 2.68
CA VAL A 81 -3.89 8.46 1.42
C VAL A 81 -4.98 8.26 0.37
N GLU A 82 -6.13 7.73 0.77
CA GLU A 82 -7.28 7.52 -0.13
C GLU A 82 -7.81 8.85 -0.69
N GLU A 83 -8.01 9.85 0.17
CA GLU A 83 -8.45 11.18 -0.25
C GLU A 83 -7.45 11.87 -1.18
N GLU A 84 -6.15 11.72 -0.88
CA GLU A 84 -5.08 12.26 -1.73
C GLU A 84 -5.10 11.61 -3.12
N LEU A 85 -5.27 10.28 -3.18
CA LEU A 85 -5.35 9.54 -4.44
C LEU A 85 -6.62 9.87 -5.24
N LYS A 86 -7.78 9.96 -4.58
CA LYS A 86 -9.04 10.39 -5.21
C LYS A 86 -8.92 11.80 -5.79
N ARG A 87 -8.29 12.72 -5.04
CA ARG A 87 -8.03 14.10 -5.51
C ARG A 87 -7.03 14.13 -6.66
N LYS A 88 -5.99 13.30 -6.63
CA LYS A 88 -4.93 13.28 -7.64
C LYS A 88 -5.37 12.59 -8.93
N TYR A 89 -6.22 11.56 -8.85
CA TYR A 89 -6.65 10.74 -9.98
C TYR A 89 -8.18 10.60 -10.04
N PRO A 90 -8.93 11.71 -10.12
CA PRO A 90 -10.39 11.68 -10.02
C PRO A 90 -11.05 10.81 -11.10
N LYS A 91 -10.44 10.72 -12.30
CA LYS A 91 -10.93 9.88 -13.41
C LYS A 91 -10.82 8.37 -13.18
N VAL A 92 -9.90 7.94 -12.31
CA VAL A 92 -9.73 6.51 -12.00
C VAL A 92 -10.76 6.06 -10.96
N PHE A 93 -11.14 6.99 -10.08
CA PHE A 93 -12.08 6.75 -8.98
C PHE A 93 -13.48 7.31 -9.27
N SER A 94 -13.75 7.78 -10.49
CA SER A 94 -15.08 8.22 -10.88
C SER A 94 -16.02 7.01 -10.94
N GLU A 95 -17.27 7.21 -10.52
CA GLU A 95 -18.29 6.17 -10.64
C GLU A 95 -18.60 5.86 -12.12
N GLY A 96 -18.94 4.61 -12.41
CA GLY A 96 -19.28 4.14 -13.75
C GLY A 96 -18.15 3.41 -14.48
N LEU A 97 -18.44 2.96 -15.70
CA LEU A 97 -17.47 2.29 -16.57
C LEU A 97 -16.62 3.32 -17.31
N GLY A 98 -15.31 3.10 -17.34
CA GLY A 98 -14.39 3.83 -18.21
C GLY A 98 -14.30 3.18 -19.60
N LEU A 99 -13.85 3.96 -20.59
CA LEU A 99 -13.56 3.47 -21.94
C LEU A 99 -12.04 3.31 -22.12
N CYS A 100 -11.59 2.11 -22.48
CA CYS A 100 -10.20 1.89 -22.87
C CYS A 100 -9.96 2.48 -24.26
N THR A 101 -9.11 3.50 -24.36
CA THR A 101 -8.78 4.15 -25.64
C THR A 101 -7.43 3.72 -26.21
N LYS A 102 -6.69 2.88 -25.48
CA LYS A 102 -5.31 2.52 -25.83
C LYS A 102 -5.21 1.32 -26.77
N GLU A 103 -6.18 0.41 -26.71
CA GLU A 103 -6.11 -0.88 -27.40
C GLU A 103 -7.49 -1.26 -27.94
N LYS A 104 -7.52 -2.03 -29.03
CA LYS A 104 -8.74 -2.61 -29.59
C LYS A 104 -8.64 -4.13 -29.60
N ALA A 105 -9.75 -4.80 -29.31
CA ALA A 105 -9.82 -6.24 -29.42
C ALA A 105 -10.08 -6.62 -30.88
N ASP A 106 -9.14 -7.33 -31.50
CA ASP A 106 -9.32 -7.93 -32.81
C ASP A 106 -9.72 -9.41 -32.64
N LEU A 107 -10.86 -9.79 -33.22
CA LEU A 107 -11.37 -11.16 -33.19
C LEU A 107 -10.97 -11.87 -34.49
N THR A 108 -10.01 -12.80 -34.42
CA THR A 108 -9.63 -13.64 -35.56
C THR A 108 -10.54 -14.87 -35.65
N LEU A 109 -11.20 -15.04 -36.79
CA LEU A 109 -12.02 -16.21 -37.06
C LEU A 109 -11.16 -17.41 -37.46
N LEU A 110 -11.67 -18.61 -37.20
CA LEU A 110 -11.10 -19.84 -37.74
C LEU A 110 -11.28 -19.87 -39.28
N PRO A 111 -10.39 -20.53 -40.04
CA PRO A 111 -10.40 -20.50 -41.51
C PRO A 111 -11.74 -20.89 -42.16
N ASP A 112 -12.49 -21.80 -41.54
CA ASP A 112 -13.75 -22.33 -42.08
C ASP A 112 -14.99 -21.82 -41.33
N ALA A 113 -14.86 -20.74 -40.53
CA ALA A 113 -15.98 -20.18 -39.79
C ALA A 113 -17.03 -19.60 -40.74
N GLN A 114 -18.28 -20.03 -40.59
CA GLN A 114 -19.42 -19.55 -41.37
C GLN A 114 -20.35 -18.69 -40.50
N PRO A 115 -20.88 -17.58 -41.03
CA PRO A 115 -21.82 -16.74 -40.30
C PRO A 115 -23.09 -17.49 -39.91
N VAL A 116 -23.51 -17.29 -38.66
CA VAL A 116 -24.76 -17.85 -38.13
C VAL A 116 -25.63 -16.72 -37.61
N PHE A 117 -26.84 -16.63 -38.16
CA PHE A 117 -27.87 -15.72 -37.70
C PHE A 117 -28.96 -16.48 -36.93
N CYS A 118 -29.00 -16.32 -35.61
CA CYS A 118 -30.04 -16.89 -34.75
C CYS A 118 -31.06 -15.83 -34.35
N ARG A 119 -32.35 -16.18 -34.41
CA ARG A 119 -33.44 -15.33 -33.88
C ARG A 119 -33.38 -15.25 -32.35
N SER A 120 -33.81 -14.12 -31.78
CA SER A 120 -33.92 -13.91 -30.33
C SER A 120 -34.83 -14.95 -29.65
N ARG A 121 -34.60 -15.19 -28.35
CA ARG A 121 -35.41 -16.16 -27.61
C ARG A 121 -36.79 -15.57 -27.29
N PRO A 122 -37.86 -16.38 -27.30
CA PRO A 122 -39.13 -15.94 -26.74
C PRO A 122 -38.97 -15.62 -25.25
N VAL A 123 -39.22 -14.37 -24.87
CA VAL A 123 -39.17 -13.91 -23.48
C VAL A 123 -40.60 -13.81 -22.93
N ALA A 124 -40.78 -14.20 -21.67
CA ALA A 124 -42.02 -13.96 -20.94
C ALA A 124 -42.38 -12.47 -20.92
N TYR A 125 -43.67 -12.15 -21.06
CA TYR A 125 -44.14 -10.76 -21.12
C TYR A 125 -43.66 -9.91 -19.93
N ALA A 126 -43.67 -10.48 -18.73
CA ALA A 126 -43.25 -9.81 -17.50
C ALA A 126 -41.76 -9.39 -17.48
N ALA A 127 -40.90 -10.01 -18.30
CA ALA A 127 -39.48 -9.71 -18.33
C ALA A 127 -39.07 -8.79 -19.51
N ARG A 128 -40.00 -8.46 -20.42
CA ARG A 128 -39.69 -7.61 -21.59
C ARG A 128 -39.20 -6.23 -21.20
N GLU A 129 -39.94 -5.56 -20.33
CA GLU A 129 -39.62 -4.20 -19.88
C GLU A 129 -38.24 -4.14 -19.22
N SER A 130 -37.91 -5.09 -18.34
CA SER A 130 -36.60 -5.13 -17.69
C SER A 130 -35.43 -5.33 -18.67
N ILE A 131 -35.66 -6.10 -19.75
CA ILE A 131 -34.62 -6.33 -20.76
C ILE A 131 -34.45 -5.08 -21.63
N GLU A 132 -35.54 -4.46 -22.06
CA GLU A 132 -35.51 -3.23 -22.85
C GLU A 132 -34.79 -2.11 -22.10
N ILE A 133 -35.10 -1.92 -20.81
CA ILE A 133 -34.42 -0.94 -19.93
C ILE A 133 -32.91 -1.22 -19.87
N GLU A 134 -32.51 -2.48 -19.73
CA GLU A 134 -31.08 -2.81 -19.65
C GLU A 134 -30.36 -2.61 -20.99
N LEU A 135 -31.00 -2.95 -22.12
CA LEU A 135 -30.45 -2.70 -23.45
C LEU A 135 -30.28 -1.20 -23.72
N ASP A 136 -31.27 -0.38 -23.36
CA ASP A 136 -31.20 1.07 -23.48
C ASP A 136 -30.06 1.64 -22.61
N ARG A 137 -29.95 1.19 -21.36
CA ARG A 137 -28.86 1.58 -20.46
C ARG A 137 -27.47 1.24 -21.04
N LEU A 138 -27.31 0.06 -21.63
CA LEU A 138 -26.04 -0.34 -22.26
C LEU A 138 -25.73 0.49 -23.52
N GLN A 139 -26.75 0.84 -24.29
CA GLN A 139 -26.60 1.69 -25.47
C GLN A 139 -26.23 3.13 -25.09
N GLU A 140 -26.88 3.70 -24.07
CA GLU A 140 -26.56 5.03 -23.53
C GLU A 140 -25.13 5.09 -22.97
N MET A 141 -24.67 4.01 -22.33
CA MET A 141 -23.29 3.89 -21.86
C MET A 141 -22.27 3.68 -22.99
N GLY A 142 -22.72 3.46 -24.23
CA GLY A 142 -21.86 3.18 -25.38
C GLY A 142 -21.20 1.79 -25.34
N VAL A 143 -21.74 0.85 -24.56
CA VAL A 143 -21.24 -0.54 -24.47
C VAL A 143 -21.68 -1.33 -25.71
N ILE A 144 -22.90 -1.10 -26.18
CA ILE A 144 -23.44 -1.69 -27.40
C ILE A 144 -23.95 -0.59 -28.33
N THR A 145 -24.03 -0.90 -29.62
CA THR A 145 -24.61 -0.01 -30.64
C THR A 145 -25.53 -0.79 -31.56
N PRO A 146 -26.63 -0.17 -32.02
CA PRO A 146 -27.55 -0.82 -32.94
C PRO A 146 -26.90 -0.93 -34.32
N VAL A 147 -27.12 -2.07 -34.97
CA VAL A 147 -26.63 -2.34 -36.33
C VAL A 147 -27.81 -2.69 -37.22
N ASN A 148 -27.89 -2.07 -38.40
CA ASN A 148 -29.01 -2.28 -39.33
C ASN A 148 -29.04 -3.69 -39.92
N HIS A 149 -27.87 -4.23 -40.25
CA HIS A 149 -27.71 -5.54 -40.88
C HIS A 149 -26.46 -6.25 -40.35
N SER A 150 -26.59 -7.53 -40.02
CA SER A 150 -25.48 -8.40 -39.62
C SER A 150 -25.74 -9.81 -40.13
N GLU A 151 -24.70 -10.46 -40.65
CA GLU A 151 -24.74 -11.90 -40.99
C GLU A 151 -24.62 -12.78 -39.73
N TRP A 152 -24.16 -12.20 -38.62
CA TRP A 152 -24.00 -12.85 -37.32
C TRP A 152 -25.05 -12.34 -36.34
N ALA A 153 -25.76 -13.25 -35.69
CA ALA A 153 -26.63 -12.91 -34.56
C ALA A 153 -26.69 -14.07 -33.58
N ALA A 154 -26.50 -13.75 -32.29
CA ALA A 154 -26.66 -14.70 -31.19
C ALA A 154 -27.99 -14.42 -30.47
N PRO A 155 -28.69 -15.47 -30.00
CA PRO A 155 -29.96 -15.30 -29.32
C PRO A 155 -29.73 -14.80 -27.89
N ILE A 156 -30.24 -13.60 -27.61
CA ILE A 156 -30.43 -13.06 -26.26
C ILE A 156 -31.84 -13.43 -25.79
#